data_AF-A0A3N5N9D6-F1
#
_entry.id   AF-A0A3N5N9D6-F1
#
_cell.length_a   1.000
_cell.length_b   1.000
_cell.length_c   1.000
_cell.angle_alpha   90.00
_cell.angle_beta   90.00
_cell.angle_gamma   90.00
#
_symmetry.space_group_name_H-M   'P 1'
#
loop_
_entity.id
_entity.type
_entity.pdbx_description
1 polymer ?
#
loop_
_entity_poly.entity_id
_entity_poly.type
_entity_poly.pdbx_seq_one_letter_code
_entity_poly.pdbx_strand_id
1 'polypeptide(L)'
;MRIISFGEDERMEQSLSGRIRRINLFYLVLSVMFLLSMIWAALAVKYFLVYLNLSFLLLSAALFFLVPAAKKPNTSAMLLLVMIAILLMLGYIFNEGLSQPVLLAFYLLFPLVAIGLNGQHGYKIAAVLAVATVVLNFVPLTDTSIQLGKWDLSVFLTTYVLLTIVSLFVERSNRILVTNLKDSRNQYESQVIQNEEFITRLSHKLRTSLSNITLINNLVHDSRLSSEQKELIETLKASTNSLSWMSIISWRSLHPVSLPTGRASFPST
;
A
#
# COMPACT_ATOMS: atom_id res chain seq x y z
N MET A 1 0.33 11.48 -12.95
CA MET A 1 -0.01 10.44 -11.95
C MET A 1 -0.97 9.35 -12.43
N ARG A 2 -1.81 9.57 -13.46
CA ARG A 2 -2.79 8.59 -13.99
C ARG A 2 -2.22 7.25 -14.50
N ILE A 3 -0.97 7.21 -14.94
CA ILE A 3 -0.33 5.97 -15.43
C ILE A 3 -0.12 4.96 -14.29
N ILE A 4 0.10 5.46 -13.06
CA ILE A 4 0.36 4.63 -11.89
C ILE A 4 -0.93 4.00 -11.35
N SER A 5 -2.09 4.67 -11.52
CA SER A 5 -3.42 4.22 -11.12
C SER A 5 -4.20 3.51 -12.24
N PHE A 6 -3.52 3.07 -13.31
CA PHE A 6 -4.20 2.42 -14.43
C PHE A 6 -4.82 1.08 -14.01
N GLY A 7 -6.15 0.98 -14.14
CA GLY A 7 -6.94 -0.19 -13.74
C GLY A 7 -7.39 -0.20 -12.28
N GLU A 8 -7.25 0.90 -11.54
CA GLU A 8 -7.79 1.06 -10.20
C GLU A 8 -9.28 1.41 -10.28
N ASP A 9 -10.16 0.52 -9.81
CA ASP A 9 -11.58 0.80 -9.60
C ASP A 9 -11.76 1.41 -8.21
N GLU A 10 -12.56 2.47 -8.08
CA GLU A 10 -12.83 3.14 -6.79
C GLU A 10 -13.44 2.18 -5.74
N ARG A 11 -14.00 1.05 -6.19
CA ARG A 11 -14.55 0.01 -5.32
C ARG A 11 -13.52 -1.00 -4.83
N MET A 12 -12.27 -0.92 -5.28
CA MET A 12 -11.26 -1.93 -5.02
C MET A 12 -10.66 -1.76 -3.61
N GLU A 13 -10.45 -2.88 -2.91
CA GLU A 13 -9.88 -2.87 -1.56
C GLU A 13 -8.51 -2.15 -1.55
N GLN A 14 -8.30 -1.22 -0.60
CA GLN A 14 -7.09 -0.39 -0.51
C GLN A 14 -5.78 -1.23 -0.54
N SER A 15 -5.82 -2.45 0.00
CA SER A 15 -4.69 -3.40 0.00
C SER A 15 -4.31 -3.86 -1.42
N LEU A 16 -5.30 -4.08 -2.29
CA LEU A 16 -5.12 -4.49 -3.68
C LEU A 16 -4.64 -3.32 -4.54
N SER A 17 -5.21 -2.14 -4.35
CA SER A 17 -4.77 -0.90 -5.02
C SER A 17 -3.28 -0.66 -4.78
N GLY A 18 -2.84 -0.67 -3.51
CA GLY A 18 -1.44 -0.46 -3.18
C GLY A 18 -0.50 -1.48 -3.84
N ARG A 19 -0.96 -2.72 -4.00
CA ARG A 19 -0.18 -3.77 -4.68
C ARG A 19 -0.11 -3.57 -6.19
N ILE A 20 -1.22 -3.25 -6.84
CA ILE A 20 -1.27 -2.95 -8.28
C ILE A 20 -0.37 -1.77 -8.61
N ARG A 21 -0.42 -0.74 -7.77
CA ARG A 21 0.46 0.43 -7.88
C ARG A 21 1.94 0.06 -7.86
N ARG A 22 2.34 -0.83 -6.94
CA ARG A 22 3.72 -1.34 -6.89
C ARG A 22 4.09 -2.09 -8.17
N ILE A 23 3.25 -3.01 -8.63
CA ILE A 23 3.51 -3.79 -9.85
C ILE A 23 3.67 -2.87 -11.07
N ASN A 24 2.76 -1.92 -11.26
CA ASN A 24 2.83 -0.94 -12.35
C ASN A 24 4.09 -0.07 -12.26
N LEU A 25 4.47 0.36 -11.06
CA LEU A 25 5.71 1.10 -10.83
C LEU A 25 6.94 0.27 -11.23
N PHE A 26 6.96 -1.02 -10.90
CA PHE A 26 8.05 -1.92 -11.31
C PHE A 26 8.12 -2.10 -12.83
N TYR A 27 7.00 -2.26 -13.53
CA TYR A 27 6.98 -2.28 -15.00
C TYR A 27 7.53 -0.99 -15.61
N LEU A 28 7.19 0.16 -15.03
CA LEU A 28 7.69 1.45 -15.48
C LEU A 28 9.20 1.57 -15.27
N VAL A 29 9.68 1.29 -14.05
CA VAL A 29 11.11 1.32 -13.74
C VAL A 29 11.88 0.36 -14.64
N LEU A 30 11.38 -0.86 -14.84
CA LEU A 30 12.02 -1.86 -15.69
C LEU A 30 12.08 -1.42 -17.16
N SER A 31 11.00 -0.84 -17.68
CA SER A 31 10.97 -0.29 -19.04
C SER A 31 11.98 0.85 -19.23
N VAL A 32 12.08 1.76 -18.25
CA VAL A 32 13.08 2.84 -18.29
C VAL A 32 14.50 2.28 -18.22
N MET A 33 14.74 1.29 -17.36
CA MET A 33 16.04 0.62 -17.27
C MET A 33 16.43 -0.06 -18.59
N PHE A 34 15.49 -0.73 -19.27
CA PHE A 34 15.76 -1.34 -20.57
C PHE A 34 16.04 -0.32 -21.66
N LEU A 35 15.34 0.82 -21.67
CA LEU A 35 15.62 1.90 -22.62
C LEU A 35 17.03 2.48 -22.41
N LEU A 36 17.42 2.74 -21.17
CA LEU A 36 18.77 3.21 -20.85
C LEU A 36 19.85 2.18 -21.22
N SER A 37 19.60 0.90 -20.91
CA SER A 37 20.50 -0.20 -21.27
C SER A 37 20.65 -0.36 -22.79
N MET A 38 19.55 -0.21 -23.53
CA MET A 38 19.55 -0.26 -24.99
C MET A 38 20.35 0.90 -25.60
N ILE A 39 20.21 2.12 -25.10
CA ILE A 39 20.99 3.28 -25.55
C ILE A 39 22.48 3.04 -25.29
N TRP A 40 22.84 2.59 -24.08
CA TRP A 40 24.23 2.26 -23.75
C TRP A 40 24.79 1.17 -24.66
N ALA A 41 24.02 0.12 -24.92
CA ALA A 41 24.41 -0.98 -25.81
C ALA A 41 24.65 -0.53 -27.25
N ALA A 42 23.81 0.37 -27.75
CA ALA A 42 23.93 0.95 -29.07
C ALA A 42 25.21 1.80 -29.19
N LEU A 43 25.53 2.60 -28.17
CA LEU A 43 26.76 3.39 -28.11
C LEU A 43 28.02 2.51 -28.02
N ALA A 44 27.93 1.38 -27.31
CA ALA A 44 29.01 0.40 -27.20
C ALA A 44 29.14 -0.53 -28.42
N VAL A 45 28.32 -0.33 -29.46
CA VAL A 45 28.30 -1.13 -30.70
C VAL A 45 28.04 -2.63 -30.44
N LYS A 46 27.26 -2.94 -29.38
CA LYS A 46 26.90 -4.31 -28.97
C LYS A 46 25.50 -4.68 -29.47
N TYR A 47 25.39 -4.96 -30.77
CA TYR A 47 24.10 -5.20 -31.43
C TYR A 47 23.29 -6.35 -30.80
N PHE A 48 23.95 -7.43 -30.36
CA PHE A 48 23.26 -8.54 -29.67
C PHE A 48 22.50 -8.06 -28.42
N LEU A 49 23.14 -7.23 -27.59
CA LEU A 49 22.53 -6.70 -26.37
C LEU A 49 21.38 -5.71 -26.68
N VAL A 50 21.46 -4.98 -27.80
CA VAL A 50 20.38 -4.11 -28.27
C VAL A 50 19.13 -4.93 -28.61
N TYR A 51 19.28 -5.98 -29.43
CA TYR A 51 18.15 -6.84 -29.80
C TYR A 51 17.56 -7.59 -28.60
N LEU A 52 18.42 -8.05 -27.69
CA LEU A 52 18.00 -8.69 -26.44
C LEU A 52 17.14 -7.73 -25.61
N ASN A 53 17.63 -6.52 -25.31
CA ASN A 53 16.89 -5.52 -24.54
C ASN A 53 15.58 -5.12 -25.23
N LEU A 54 15.58 -4.96 -26.56
CA LEU A 54 14.37 -4.67 -27.32
C LEU A 54 13.32 -5.78 -27.19
N SER A 55 13.74 -7.05 -27.27
CA SER A 55 12.83 -8.18 -27.10
C SER A 55 12.19 -8.21 -25.70
N PHE A 56 12.97 -7.94 -24.66
CA PHE A 56 12.47 -7.85 -23.28
C PHE A 56 11.57 -6.64 -23.05
N LEU A 57 11.86 -5.49 -23.67
CA LEU A 57 11.02 -4.31 -23.61
C LEU A 57 9.66 -4.56 -24.29
N LEU A 58 9.66 -5.20 -25.46
CA LEU A 58 8.42 -5.56 -26.14
C LEU A 58 7.64 -6.60 -25.36
N LEU A 59 8.32 -7.61 -24.79
CA LEU A 59 7.69 -8.60 -23.92
C LEU A 59 7.10 -7.96 -22.66
N SER A 60 7.81 -7.03 -22.01
CA SER A 60 7.32 -6.34 -20.81
C SER A 60 6.08 -5.49 -21.12
N ALA A 61 6.09 -4.77 -22.25
CA ALA A 61 4.94 -4.01 -22.75
C ALA A 61 3.77 -4.95 -23.08
N ALA A 62 4.02 -6.05 -23.78
CA ALA A 62 2.99 -7.04 -24.12
C ALA A 62 2.37 -7.63 -22.86
N LEU A 63 3.18 -8.03 -21.86
CA LEU A 63 2.71 -8.54 -20.58
C LEU A 63 1.87 -7.51 -19.81
N PHE A 64 2.27 -6.24 -19.84
CA PHE A 64 1.52 -5.15 -19.21
C PHE A 64 0.10 -5.01 -19.79
N PHE A 65 -0.05 -5.14 -21.12
CA PHE A 65 -1.36 -5.05 -21.79
C PHE A 65 -2.17 -6.35 -21.74
N LEU A 66 -1.55 -7.52 -21.92
CA LEU A 66 -2.21 -8.83 -21.95
C LEU A 66 -2.68 -9.29 -20.56
N VAL A 67 -1.87 -9.01 -19.52
CA VAL A 67 -2.13 -9.44 -18.15
C VAL A 67 -2.18 -8.20 -17.26
N PRO A 68 -3.22 -7.36 -17.38
CA PRO A 68 -3.31 -6.13 -16.61
C PRO A 68 -3.33 -6.46 -15.12
N ALA A 69 -2.45 -5.78 -14.37
CA ALA A 69 -2.26 -6.01 -12.93
C ALA A 69 -3.57 -5.90 -12.13
N ALA A 70 -4.52 -5.10 -12.63
CA ALA A 70 -5.85 -4.93 -12.06
C ALA A 70 -6.67 -6.24 -11.95
N LYS A 71 -6.59 -7.13 -12.96
CA LYS A 71 -7.43 -8.34 -13.00
C LYS A 71 -6.77 -9.51 -12.27
N LYS A 72 -5.45 -9.67 -12.43
CA LYS A 72 -4.70 -10.84 -11.93
C LYS A 72 -3.34 -10.40 -11.36
N PRO A 73 -3.29 -9.72 -10.19
CA PRO A 73 -2.07 -9.16 -9.63
C PRO A 73 -1.01 -10.23 -9.30
N ASN A 74 -1.44 -11.41 -8.83
CA ASN A 74 -0.53 -12.54 -8.55
C ASN A 74 0.19 -13.02 -9.81
N THR A 75 -0.56 -13.23 -10.90
CA THR A 75 -0.02 -13.74 -12.16
C THR A 75 0.88 -12.70 -12.84
N SER A 76 0.47 -11.43 -12.86
CA SER A 76 1.27 -10.34 -13.41
C SER A 76 2.62 -10.19 -12.67
N ALA A 77 2.59 -10.18 -11.33
CA ALA A 77 3.82 -10.14 -10.53
C ALA A 77 4.73 -11.36 -10.77
N MET A 78 4.14 -12.57 -10.87
CA MET A 78 4.90 -13.79 -11.15
C MET A 78 5.58 -13.74 -12.52
N LEU A 79 4.86 -13.31 -13.57
CA LEU A 79 5.42 -13.20 -14.92
C LEU A 79 6.55 -12.17 -14.98
N LEU A 80 6.38 -11.01 -14.32
CA LEU A 80 7.44 -10.01 -14.21
C LEU A 80 8.69 -10.58 -13.52
N LEU A 81 8.52 -11.31 -12.42
CA LEU A 81 9.64 -11.92 -11.70
C LEU A 81 10.34 -13.01 -12.51
N VAL A 82 9.58 -13.85 -13.23
CA VAL A 82 10.16 -14.86 -14.13
C VAL A 82 10.94 -14.18 -15.25
N MET A 83 10.42 -13.10 -15.83
CA MET A 83 11.11 -12.35 -16.87
C MET A 83 12.43 -11.74 -16.35
N ILE A 84 12.43 -11.14 -15.16
CA ILE A 84 13.65 -10.62 -14.51
C ILE A 84 14.64 -11.76 -14.21
N ALA A 85 14.16 -12.91 -13.72
CA ALA A 85 15.00 -14.07 -13.45
C ALA A 85 15.67 -14.61 -14.72
N ILE A 86 14.94 -14.70 -15.83
CA ILE A 86 15.48 -15.09 -17.13
C ILE A 86 16.52 -14.07 -17.60
N LEU A 87 16.24 -12.77 -17.48
CA LEU A 87 17.19 -11.72 -17.84
C LEU A 87 18.51 -11.85 -17.05
N LEU A 88 18.41 -12.06 -15.74
CA LEU A 88 19.57 -12.27 -14.88
C LEU A 88 20.34 -13.54 -15.27
N MET A 89 19.65 -14.64 -15.60
CA MET A 89 20.29 -15.87 -16.09
C MET A 89 21.04 -15.63 -17.41
N LEU A 90 20.41 -14.95 -18.37
CA LEU A 90 21.04 -14.62 -19.65
C LEU A 90 22.27 -13.72 -19.42
N GLY A 91 22.18 -12.73 -18.54
CA GLY A 91 23.31 -11.89 -18.16
C GLY A 91 24.49 -12.70 -17.57
N TYR A 92 24.18 -13.76 -16.81
CA TYR A 92 25.17 -14.66 -16.22
C TYR A 92 25.87 -15.55 -17.26
N ILE A 93 25.14 -16.02 -18.27
CA ILE A 93 25.64 -16.93 -19.31
C ILE A 93 26.49 -16.17 -20.35
N PHE A 94 26.01 -15.01 -20.81
CA PHE A 94 26.61 -14.34 -21.97
C PHE A 94 27.70 -13.32 -21.62
N ASN A 95 27.76 -12.82 -20.38
CA ASN A 95 28.80 -11.89 -19.87
C ASN A 95 29.25 -10.80 -20.89
N GLU A 96 28.31 -10.15 -21.56
CA GLU A 96 28.55 -9.23 -22.68
C GLU A 96 29.04 -7.84 -22.22
N GLY A 97 29.89 -7.78 -21.19
CA GLY A 97 30.54 -6.58 -20.67
C GLY A 97 29.81 -5.86 -19.55
N LEU A 98 28.98 -6.57 -18.78
CA LEU A 98 28.68 -6.17 -17.42
C LEU A 98 29.84 -6.62 -16.53
N SER A 99 30.31 -5.76 -15.63
CA SER A 99 31.29 -6.21 -14.65
C SER A 99 30.65 -7.25 -13.73
N GLN A 100 31.37 -8.34 -13.48
CA GLN A 100 30.91 -9.44 -12.63
C GLN A 100 30.34 -8.97 -11.28
N PRO A 101 30.96 -8.02 -10.55
CA PRO A 101 30.40 -7.54 -9.28
C PRO A 101 29.03 -6.88 -9.42
N VAL A 102 28.79 -6.15 -10.52
CA VAL A 102 27.51 -5.48 -10.77
C VAL A 102 26.41 -6.50 -11.02
N LEU A 103 26.69 -7.54 -11.82
CA LEU A 103 25.72 -8.60 -12.03
C LEU A 103 25.38 -9.33 -10.73
N LEU A 104 26.38 -9.67 -9.92
CA LEU A 104 26.17 -10.32 -8.61
C LEU A 104 25.36 -9.45 -7.66
N ALA A 105 25.58 -8.13 -7.66
CA ALA A 105 24.78 -7.19 -6.87
C ALA A 105 23.30 -7.23 -7.27
N PHE A 106 22.99 -7.26 -8.58
CA PHE A 106 21.61 -7.42 -9.05
C PHE A 106 20.99 -8.76 -8.66
N TYR A 107 21.78 -9.85 -8.71
CA TYR A 107 21.34 -11.16 -8.21
C TYR A 107 21.01 -11.13 -6.71
N LEU A 108 21.84 -10.49 -5.89
CA LEU A 108 21.60 -10.37 -4.45
C LEU A 108 20.37 -9.51 -4.12
N LEU A 109 20.03 -8.55 -4.97
CA LEU A 109 18.80 -7.76 -4.83
C LEU A 109 17.53 -8.53 -5.23
N PHE A 110 17.67 -9.60 -6.01
CA PHE A 110 16.52 -10.31 -6.57
C PHE A 110 15.55 -10.88 -5.50
N PRO A 111 15.99 -11.57 -4.42
CA PRO A 111 15.09 -12.05 -3.37
C PRO A 111 14.23 -10.94 -2.76
N LEU A 112 14.83 -9.76 -2.55
CA LEU A 112 14.17 -8.62 -1.96
C LEU A 112 13.05 -8.11 -2.86
N VAL A 113 13.30 -8.02 -4.16
CA VAL A 113 12.29 -7.66 -5.17
C VAL A 113 11.22 -8.74 -5.29
N ALA A 114 11.62 -10.01 -5.35
CA ALA A 114 10.72 -11.15 -5.51
C ALA A 114 9.71 -11.27 -4.36
N ILE A 115 10.19 -11.20 -3.12
CA ILE A 115 9.36 -11.27 -1.92
C ILE A 115 8.54 -9.99 -1.77
N GLY A 116 9.09 -8.80 -2.02
CA GLY A 116 8.34 -7.54 -1.91
C GLY A 116 7.18 -7.42 -2.92
N LEU A 117 7.33 -8.00 -4.12
CA LEU A 117 6.29 -7.97 -5.15
C LEU A 117 5.21 -9.04 -4.95
N ASN A 118 5.62 -10.28 -4.62
CA ASN A 118 4.73 -11.44 -4.64
C ASN A 118 4.56 -12.13 -3.28
N GLY A 119 5.10 -11.55 -2.21
CA GLY A 119 4.97 -12.03 -0.83
C GLY A 119 5.41 -13.48 -0.69
N GLN A 120 4.49 -14.32 -0.18
CA GLN A 120 4.73 -15.75 0.05
C GLN A 120 5.05 -16.55 -1.22
N HIS A 121 4.71 -16.09 -2.42
CA HIS A 121 5.07 -16.82 -3.65
C HIS A 121 6.43 -16.38 -4.21
N GLY A 122 6.92 -15.21 -3.80
CA GLY A 122 8.19 -14.63 -4.27
C GLY A 122 9.40 -15.48 -3.90
N TYR A 123 9.43 -16.05 -2.68
CA TYR A 123 10.56 -16.86 -2.23
C TYR A 123 10.75 -18.13 -3.07
N LYS A 124 9.69 -18.70 -3.64
CA LYS A 124 9.78 -19.89 -4.51
C LYS A 124 10.58 -19.57 -5.77
N ILE A 125 10.31 -18.43 -6.39
CA ILE A 125 11.03 -17.98 -7.59
C ILE A 125 12.48 -17.65 -7.24
N ALA A 126 12.72 -16.98 -6.11
CA ALA A 126 14.06 -16.69 -5.62
C ALA A 126 14.87 -17.97 -5.33
N ALA A 127 14.24 -19.00 -4.76
CA ALA A 127 14.88 -20.29 -4.53
C ALA A 127 15.19 -21.03 -5.84
N VAL A 128 14.26 -21.03 -6.80
CA VAL A 128 14.49 -21.61 -8.13
C VAL A 128 15.66 -20.91 -8.84
N LEU A 129 15.72 -19.58 -8.79
CA LEU A 129 16.84 -18.84 -9.37
C LEU A 129 18.16 -19.19 -8.69
N ALA A 130 18.20 -19.28 -7.36
CA ALA A 130 19.41 -19.65 -6.62
C ALA A 130 19.92 -21.03 -7.03
N VAL A 131 19.03 -22.04 -7.07
CA VAL A 131 19.38 -23.40 -7.50
C VAL A 131 19.86 -23.39 -8.95
N ALA A 132 19.19 -22.65 -9.84
CA ALA A 132 19.61 -22.51 -11.23
C ALA A 132 21.01 -21.89 -11.35
N THR A 133 21.33 -20.85 -10.57
CA THR A 133 22.67 -20.25 -10.52
C THR A 133 23.72 -21.25 -10.06
N VAL A 134 23.42 -22.09 -9.07
CA VAL A 134 24.35 -23.14 -8.62
C VAL A 134 24.60 -24.14 -9.74
N VAL A 135 23.55 -24.63 -10.39
CA VAL A 135 23.67 -25.59 -11.51
C VAL A 135 24.48 -24.99 -12.66
N LEU A 136 24.20 -23.74 -13.04
CA LEU A 136 24.92 -23.02 -14.10
C LEU A 136 26.38 -22.75 -13.74
N ASN A 137 26.71 -22.61 -12.46
CA ASN A 137 28.09 -22.46 -12.02
C ASN A 137 28.90 -23.76 -12.19
N PHE A 138 28.29 -24.93 -11.93
CA PHE A 138 28.93 -26.23 -12.10
C PHE A 138 28.95 -26.74 -13.54
N VAL A 139 27.96 -26.37 -14.35
CA VAL A 139 27.83 -26.77 -15.75
C VAL A 139 27.86 -25.51 -16.62
N PRO A 140 29.05 -24.98 -16.93
CA PRO A 140 29.16 -23.81 -17.80
C PRO A 140 28.66 -24.19 -19.19
N LEU A 141 27.59 -23.53 -19.65
CA LEU A 141 27.02 -23.75 -20.97
C LEU A 141 27.84 -23.09 -22.08
N THR A 142 28.64 -22.09 -21.71
CA THR A 142 29.42 -21.25 -22.62
C THR A 142 30.77 -20.90 -22.01
N ASP A 143 31.80 -20.74 -22.84
CA ASP A 143 33.14 -20.31 -22.40
C ASP A 143 33.15 -18.87 -21.84
N THR A 144 32.12 -18.09 -22.15
CA THR A 144 31.92 -16.71 -21.66
C THR A 144 31.20 -16.65 -20.31
N SER A 145 30.72 -17.79 -19.80
CA SER A 145 29.95 -17.81 -18.55
C SER A 145 30.80 -17.36 -17.36
N ILE A 146 30.16 -16.66 -16.41
CA ILE A 146 30.84 -16.24 -15.19
C ILE A 146 31.04 -17.47 -14.30
N GLN A 147 32.30 -17.84 -14.06
CA GLN A 147 32.65 -18.89 -13.12
C GLN A 147 33.06 -18.24 -11.79
N LEU A 148 32.21 -18.40 -10.78
CA LEU A 148 32.57 -18.07 -9.40
C LEU A 148 33.48 -19.16 -8.85
N GLY A 149 34.56 -18.77 -8.17
CA GLY A 149 35.34 -19.72 -7.40
C GLY A 149 34.48 -20.37 -6.30
N LYS A 150 34.87 -21.56 -5.83
CA LYS A 150 34.13 -22.29 -4.78
C LYS A 150 33.89 -21.44 -3.52
N TRP A 151 34.88 -20.63 -3.14
CA TRP A 151 34.76 -19.73 -2.00
C TRP A 151 33.76 -18.60 -2.27
N ASP A 152 33.87 -17.93 -3.42
CA ASP A 152 32.95 -16.84 -3.80
C ASP A 152 31.52 -17.33 -3.95
N LEU A 153 31.31 -18.53 -4.51
CA LEU A 153 30.01 -19.17 -4.61
C LEU A 153 29.41 -19.44 -3.22
N SER A 154 30.21 -19.94 -2.28
CA SER A 154 29.77 -20.18 -0.90
C SER A 154 29.35 -18.89 -0.19
N VAL A 155 30.17 -17.83 -0.32
CA VAL A 155 29.87 -16.51 0.24
C VAL A 155 28.62 -15.91 -0.42
N PHE A 156 28.50 -16.02 -1.74
CA PHE A 156 27.34 -15.55 -2.50
C PHE A 156 26.06 -16.26 -2.04
N LEU A 157 26.06 -17.60 -1.95
CA LEU A 157 24.89 -18.37 -1.52
C LEU A 157 24.50 -18.06 -0.07
N THR A 158 25.48 -17.99 0.83
CA THR A 158 25.24 -17.65 2.25
C THR A 158 24.59 -16.27 2.36
N THR A 159 25.11 -15.29 1.62
CA THR A 159 24.57 -13.92 1.59
C THR A 159 23.17 -13.90 0.96
N TYR A 160 22.96 -14.63 -0.13
CA TYR A 160 21.67 -14.70 -0.83
C TYR A 160 20.59 -15.33 0.05
N VAL A 161 20.91 -16.41 0.77
CA VAL A 161 20.00 -17.05 1.73
C VAL A 161 19.70 -16.11 2.89
N LEU A 162 20.71 -15.43 3.43
CA LEU A 162 20.52 -14.45 4.50
C LEU A 162 19.58 -13.32 4.06
N LEU A 163 19.79 -12.74 2.87
CA LEU A 163 18.92 -11.72 2.30
C LEU A 163 17.49 -12.22 2.09
N THR A 164 17.34 -13.47 1.65
CA THR A 164 16.02 -14.11 1.51
C THR A 164 15.31 -14.21 2.87
N ILE A 165 16.01 -14.61 3.92
CA ILE A 165 15.45 -14.70 5.29
C ILE A 165 15.07 -13.32 5.81
N VAL A 166 15.96 -12.33 5.69
CA VAL A 166 15.70 -10.95 6.11
C VAL A 166 14.50 -10.38 5.37
N SER A 167 14.42 -10.59 4.06
CA SER A 167 13.30 -10.12 3.24
C SER A 167 11.98 -10.78 3.65
N LEU A 168 11.98 -12.08 3.94
CA LEU A 168 10.80 -12.79 4.48
C LEU A 168 10.37 -12.23 5.84
N PHE A 169 11.33 -11.92 6.72
CA PHE A 169 11.04 -11.33 8.02
C PHE A 169 10.41 -9.95 7.88
N VAL A 170 10.99 -9.07 7.06
CA VAL A 170 10.45 -7.73 6.79
C VAL A 170 9.04 -7.80 6.21
N GLU A 171 8.80 -8.68 5.25
CA GLU A 171 7.47 -8.86 4.64
C GLU A 171 6.43 -9.36 5.66
N ARG A 172 6.79 -10.29 6.55
CA ARG A 172 5.90 -10.75 7.62
C ARG A 172 5.57 -9.64 8.60
N SER A 173 6.58 -8.90 9.05
CA SER A 173 6.41 -7.77 9.97
C SER A 173 5.52 -6.68 9.38
N ASN A 174 5.72 -6.35 8.10
CA ASN A 174 4.87 -5.37 7.40
C ASN A 174 3.42 -5.85 7.29
N ARG A 175 3.18 -7.13 7.03
CA ARG A 175 1.81 -7.69 6.99
C ARG A 175 1.10 -7.56 8.33
N ILE A 176 1.78 -7.91 9.41
CA ILE A 176 1.24 -7.80 10.78
C ILE A 176 0.93 -6.34 11.11
N LEU A 177 1.83 -5.42 10.76
CA LEU A 177 1.61 -3.99 10.99
C LEU A 177 0.38 -3.49 10.24
N VAL A 178 0.22 -3.86 8.97
CA VAL A 178 -0.93 -3.46 8.15
C VAL A 178 -2.24 -4.05 8.69
N THR A 179 -2.24 -5.31 9.14
CA THR A 179 -3.44 -5.91 9.74
C THR A 179 -3.81 -5.23 11.04
N ASN A 180 -2.85 -4.97 11.92
CA ASN A 180 -3.09 -4.27 13.18
C ASN A 180 -3.64 -2.85 12.95
N LEU A 181 -3.13 -2.13 11.96
CA LEU A 181 -3.66 -0.81 11.60
C LEU A 181 -5.10 -0.88 11.08
N LYS A 182 -5.43 -1.90 10.28
CA LYS A 182 -6.79 -2.13 9.78
C LYS A 182 -7.75 -2.46 10.93
N ASP A 183 -7.33 -3.32 11.85
CA ASP A 183 -8.14 -3.72 13.00
C ASP A 183 -8.38 -2.54 13.96
N SER A 184 -7.33 -1.77 14.28
CA SER A 184 -7.48 -0.55 15.08
C SER A 184 -8.43 0.44 14.43
N ARG A 185 -8.32 0.67 13.10
CA ARG A 185 -9.24 1.55 12.37
C ARG A 185 -10.69 1.08 12.49
N ASN A 186 -10.94 -0.21 12.26
CA ASN A 186 -12.28 -0.79 12.36
C ASN A 186 -12.85 -0.66 13.79
N GLN A 187 -12.02 -0.84 14.81
CA GLN A 187 -12.42 -0.63 16.20
C GLN A 187 -12.81 0.83 16.46
N TYR A 188 -12.01 1.80 16.02
CA TYR A 188 -12.35 3.22 16.15
C TYR A 188 -13.64 3.58 15.42
N GLU A 189 -13.83 3.10 14.20
CA GLU A 189 -15.05 3.33 13.41
C GLU A 189 -16.29 2.75 14.12
N SER A 190 -16.18 1.55 14.68
CA SER A 190 -17.26 0.95 15.46
C SER A 190 -17.60 1.74 16.73
N GLN A 191 -16.61 2.30 17.42
CA GLN A 191 -16.82 3.15 18.60
C GLN A 191 -17.49 4.47 18.23
N VAL A 192 -17.10 5.08 17.11
CA VAL A 192 -17.74 6.31 16.61
C VAL A 192 -19.21 6.06 16.32
N ILE A 193 -19.56 4.97 15.61
CA ILE A 193 -20.94 4.61 15.31
C ILE A 193 -21.75 4.37 16.60
N GLN A 194 -21.18 3.65 17.58
CA GLN A 194 -21.84 3.42 18.87
C GLN A 194 -22.10 4.73 19.64
N ASN A 195 -21.14 5.66 19.61
CA ASN A 195 -21.30 6.96 20.23
C ASN A 195 -22.38 7.81 19.51
N GLU A 196 -22.43 7.78 18.18
CA GLU A 196 -23.46 8.47 17.40
C GLU A 196 -24.86 7.92 17.70
N GLU A 197 -25.01 6.59 17.81
CA GLU A 197 -26.26 5.97 18.23
C GLU A 197 -26.65 6.37 19.66
N PHE A 198 -25.69 6.37 20.58
CA PHE A 198 -25.92 6.77 21.97
C PHE A 198 -26.41 8.22 22.04
N ILE A 199 -25.72 9.14 21.35
CA ILE A 199 -26.10 10.56 21.27
C ILE A 199 -27.49 10.70 20.66
N THR A 200 -27.79 10.00 19.57
CA THR A 200 -29.10 10.04 18.91
C THR A 200 -30.23 9.59 19.86
N ARG A 201 -30.02 8.49 20.58
CA ARG A 201 -30.97 7.98 21.58
C ARG A 201 -31.13 8.97 22.74
N LEU A 202 -30.05 9.56 23.21
CA LEU A 202 -30.05 10.56 24.28
C LEU A 202 -30.83 11.82 23.87
N SER A 203 -30.55 12.36 22.68
CA SER A 203 -31.24 13.52 22.11
C SER A 203 -32.75 13.27 21.97
N HIS A 204 -33.17 12.09 21.52
CA HIS A 204 -34.59 11.75 21.42
C HIS A 204 -35.27 11.75 22.80
N LYS A 205 -34.63 11.15 23.81
CA LYS A 205 -35.15 11.13 25.19
C LYS A 205 -35.25 12.54 25.77
N LEU A 206 -34.22 13.38 25.58
CA LEU A 206 -34.22 14.78 26.02
C LEU A 206 -35.32 15.60 25.34
N ARG A 207 -35.54 15.41 24.04
CA ARG A 207 -36.64 16.08 23.32
C ARG A 207 -38.01 15.69 23.88
N THR A 208 -38.21 14.40 24.17
CA THR A 208 -39.47 13.88 24.73
C THR A 208 -39.70 14.40 26.14
N SER A 209 -38.69 14.36 27.02
CA SER A 209 -38.83 14.88 28.39
C SER A 209 -39.06 16.40 28.41
N LEU A 210 -38.38 17.16 27.55
CA LEU A 210 -38.57 18.60 27.40
C LEU A 210 -39.97 18.95 26.88
N SER A 211 -40.48 18.19 25.90
CA SER A 211 -41.86 18.31 25.42
C SER A 211 -42.87 18.04 26.53
N ASN A 212 -42.66 16.99 27.33
CA ASN A 212 -43.54 16.65 28.45
C ASN A 212 -43.53 17.73 29.54
N ILE A 213 -42.36 18.28 29.90
CA ILE A 213 -42.26 19.40 30.85
C ILE A 213 -42.98 20.63 30.33
N THR A 214 -42.87 20.93 29.03
CA THR A 214 -43.56 22.09 28.42
C THR A 214 -45.07 21.91 28.47
N LEU A 215 -45.56 20.69 28.22
CA LEU A 215 -46.98 20.36 28.27
C LEU A 215 -47.52 20.43 29.72
N ILE A 216 -46.79 19.90 30.70
CA ILE A 216 -47.12 20.05 32.12
C ILE A 216 -47.14 21.51 32.51
N ASN A 217 -46.14 22.30 32.11
CA ASN A 217 -46.08 23.73 32.42
C ASN A 217 -47.31 24.48 31.85
N ASN A 218 -47.72 24.19 30.61
CA ASN A 218 -48.92 24.80 30.03
C ASN A 218 -50.21 24.42 30.80
N LEU A 219 -50.36 23.14 31.19
CA LEU A 219 -51.50 22.68 32.02
C LEU A 219 -51.50 23.33 33.41
N VAL A 220 -50.31 23.54 33.96
CA VAL A 220 -50.08 24.11 35.27
C VAL A 220 -50.29 25.63 35.22
N HIS A 221 -49.96 26.31 34.12
CA HIS A 221 -50.19 27.75 33.94
C HIS A 221 -51.67 28.15 33.86
N ASP A 222 -52.54 27.25 33.37
CA ASP A 222 -54.01 27.42 33.37
C ASP A 222 -54.62 27.16 34.76
N SER A 223 -53.90 26.52 35.67
CA SER A 223 -54.29 26.37 37.07
C SER A 223 -53.73 27.55 37.90
N ARG A 224 -54.50 28.07 38.87
CA ARG A 224 -54.02 29.16 39.76
C ARG A 224 -52.87 28.68 40.64
N LEU A 225 -51.62 28.85 40.18
CA LEU A 225 -50.43 28.48 40.95
C LEU A 225 -49.98 29.58 41.90
N SER A 226 -49.37 29.17 43.01
CA SER A 226 -48.67 30.09 43.91
C SER A 226 -47.36 30.59 43.26
N SER A 227 -46.85 31.74 43.72
CA SER A 227 -45.62 32.35 43.21
C SER A 227 -44.39 31.44 43.30
N GLU A 228 -44.29 30.62 44.36
CA GLU A 228 -43.18 29.68 44.56
C GLU A 228 -43.14 28.56 43.51
N GLN A 229 -44.32 28.06 43.10
CA GLN A 229 -44.41 27.04 42.05
C GLN A 229 -43.98 27.58 40.67
N LYS A 230 -44.20 28.89 40.44
CA LYS A 230 -43.81 29.58 39.20
C LYS A 230 -42.29 29.74 39.09
N GLU A 231 -41.61 30.04 40.19
CA GLU A 231 -40.15 30.19 40.26
C GLU A 231 -39.41 28.84 40.09
N LEU A 232 -39.95 27.77 40.68
CA LEU A 232 -39.44 26.42 40.51
C LEU A 232 -39.52 25.95 39.03
N ILE A 233 -40.62 26.31 38.35
CA ILE A 233 -40.81 26.01 36.93
C ILE A 233 -39.85 26.81 36.04
N GLU A 234 -39.62 28.10 36.33
CA GLU A 234 -38.63 28.88 35.59
C GLU A 234 -37.21 28.35 35.77
N THR A 235 -36.86 27.94 36.98
CA THR A 235 -35.55 27.34 37.28
C THR A 235 -35.37 26.05 36.49
N LEU A 236 -36.39 25.19 36.46
CA LEU A 236 -36.38 23.93 35.71
C LEU A 236 -36.30 24.17 34.19
N LYS A 237 -36.97 25.22 33.68
CA LYS A 237 -36.88 25.67 32.29
C LYS A 237 -35.46 26.13 31.94
N ALA A 238 -34.81 26.88 32.83
CA ALA A 238 -33.41 27.33 32.65
C ALA A 238 -32.43 26.15 32.67
N SER A 239 -32.57 25.20 33.60
CA SER A 239 -31.72 24.00 33.68
C SER A 239 -31.82 23.12 32.44
N THR A 240 -33.03 22.97 31.91
CA THR A 240 -33.29 22.16 30.71
C THR A 240 -32.68 22.81 29.45
N ASN A 241 -32.73 24.14 29.35
CA ASN A 241 -32.09 24.87 28.26
C ASN A 241 -30.55 24.73 28.31
N SER A 242 -29.95 24.81 29.50
CA SER A 242 -28.51 24.60 29.67
C SER A 242 -28.06 23.18 29.29
N LEU A 243 -28.85 22.15 29.61
CA LEU A 243 -28.58 20.77 29.19
C LEU A 243 -28.64 20.58 27.67
N SER A 244 -29.60 21.24 27.01
CA SER A 244 -29.70 21.25 25.54
C SER A 244 -28.43 21.86 24.91
N TRP A 245 -28.00 23.03 25.39
CA TRP A 245 -26.78 23.70 24.95
C TRP A 245 -25.53 22.86 25.17
N MET A 246 -25.45 22.15 26.30
CA MET A 246 -24.31 21.28 26.62
C MET A 246 -24.24 20.06 25.68
N SER A 247 -25.39 19.52 25.24
CA SER A 247 -25.42 18.48 24.22
C SER A 247 -24.96 18.98 22.84
N ILE A 248 -25.32 20.22 22.47
CA ILE A 248 -24.92 20.85 21.21
C ILE A 248 -23.41 21.17 21.21
N ILE A 249 -22.87 21.63 22.34
CA ILE A 249 -21.44 21.89 22.50
C ILE A 249 -20.65 20.58 22.46
N SER A 250 -21.13 19.53 23.13
CA SER A 250 -20.53 18.19 23.06
C SER A 250 -20.55 17.60 21.65
N TRP A 251 -21.61 17.87 20.88
CA TRP A 251 -21.71 17.45 19.47
C TRP A 251 -20.70 18.21 18.60
N ARG A 252 -20.53 19.52 18.85
CA ARG A 252 -19.55 20.35 18.14
C ARG A 252 -18.09 20.02 18.47
N SER A 253 -17.80 19.50 19.68
CA SER A 253 -16.44 19.06 20.04
C SER A 253 -16.07 17.69 19.48
N LEU A 254 -17.06 16.84 19.18
CA LEU A 254 -16.86 15.51 18.55
C LEU A 254 -16.66 15.60 17.03
N HIS A 255 -17.12 16.67 16.40
CA HIS A 255 -16.83 16.99 14.99
C HIS A 255 -16.00 18.28 14.89
N PRO A 256 -14.70 18.27 15.25
CA PRO A 256 -13.84 19.38 14.90
C PRO A 256 -13.78 19.43 13.37
N VAL A 257 -14.44 20.44 12.79
CA VAL A 257 -14.34 20.76 11.37
C VAL A 257 -12.86 20.94 11.07
N SER A 258 -12.25 19.94 10.44
CA SER A 258 -10.89 20.02 9.94
C SER A 258 -10.92 20.99 8.76
N LEU A 259 -10.69 22.27 9.05
CA LEU A 259 -10.49 23.29 8.02
C LEU A 259 -9.33 22.84 7.14
N PRO A 260 -9.50 22.80 5.80
CA PRO A 260 -8.41 22.46 4.91
C PRO A 260 -7.34 23.54 5.03
N THR A 261 -6.16 23.16 5.53
CA THR A 261 -4.95 24.00 5.55
C THR A 261 -4.38 24.12 4.14
N GLY A 262 -5.15 24.74 3.24
CA GLY A 262 -4.67 25.18 1.94
C GLY A 262 -3.86 26.46 2.07
N ARG A 263 -2.53 26.35 2.27
CA ARG A 263 -1.60 27.44 2.01
C ARG A 263 -1.67 27.78 0.51
N ALA A 264 -2.46 28.78 0.16
CA ALA A 264 -2.35 29.48 -1.11
C ALA A 264 -1.08 30.35 -1.07
N SER A 265 -0.03 29.90 -1.74
CA SER A 265 1.12 30.75 -2.07
C SER A 265 0.69 31.78 -3.10
N PHE A 266 0.63 33.05 -2.71
CA PHE A 266 0.54 34.17 -3.65
C PHE A 266 1.84 34.30 -4.44
N PRO A 267 1.78 34.58 -5.75
CA PRO A 267 2.95 34.94 -6.53
C PRO A 267 3.30 36.41 -6.24
N SER A 268 4.53 36.66 -5.78
CA SER A 268 5.13 37.99 -5.81
C SER A 268 5.57 38.31 -7.23
N THR A 269 5.07 39.43 -7.73
CA THR A 269 5.58 40.22 -8.86
C THR A 269 7.07 40.47 -8.78
#